data_AF-A0A7C4J0X6-F1
#
_entry.id   AF-A0A7C4J0X6-F1
#
_cell.length_a   1.000
_cell.length_b   1.000
_cell.length_c   1.000
_cell.angle_alpha   90.00
_cell.angle_beta   90.00
_cell.angle_gamma   90.00
#
_symmetry.space_group_name_H-M   'P 1'
#
loop_
_entity.id
_entity.type
_entity.pdbx_description
1 polymer ?
#
loop_
_entity_poly.entity_id
_entity_poly.type
_entity_poly.pdbx_seq_one_letter_code
_entity_poly.pdbx_strand_id
1 'polypeptide(L)'
;MALRKTTAWTLSLPLLCLTLVFCMGCESKDRVAGTYIAQGRSGEVQLELKSNGSGLWITGTDEISFSWHLKAGDLRINTKEGGVIVGKIQGDSIRIDLPGQRELLFKKAP
;
A
#
# COMPACT_ATOMS: atom_id res chain seq x y z
N MET A 1 -24.96 -11.24 54.03
CA MET A 1 -24.96 -11.72 52.62
C MET A 1 -24.01 -10.81 51.84
N ALA A 2 -22.72 -11.15 51.76
CA ALA A 2 -21.71 -10.31 51.11
C ALA A 2 -21.66 -10.68 49.61
N LEU A 3 -22.22 -9.81 48.77
CA LEU A 3 -22.26 -9.99 47.32
C LEU A 3 -20.83 -9.82 46.77
N ARG A 4 -20.23 -10.94 46.33
CA ARG A 4 -18.87 -11.02 45.78
C ARG A 4 -18.76 -10.19 44.49
N LYS A 5 -18.22 -8.98 44.59
CA LYS A 5 -17.75 -8.16 43.45
C LYS A 5 -16.34 -8.61 43.03
N THR A 6 -16.19 -9.82 42.48
CA THR A 6 -14.87 -10.30 42.00
C THR A 6 -14.89 -10.84 40.58
N THR A 7 -16.07 -10.94 39.95
CA THR A 7 -16.21 -11.55 38.62
C THR A 7 -16.01 -10.59 37.44
N ALA A 8 -16.02 -9.27 37.67
CA ALA A 8 -15.95 -8.30 36.58
C ALA A 8 -14.52 -8.03 36.06
N TRP A 9 -13.48 -8.35 36.84
CA TRP A 9 -12.09 -8.01 36.49
C TRP A 9 -11.39 -9.08 35.65
N THR A 10 -11.82 -10.34 35.71
CA THR A 10 -11.16 -11.43 34.97
C THR A 10 -11.56 -11.49 33.49
N LEU A 11 -12.70 -10.90 33.12
CA LEU A 11 -13.19 -10.84 31.73
C LEU A 11 -12.68 -9.63 30.94
N SER A 12 -12.21 -8.58 31.61
CA SER A 12 -11.74 -7.36 30.93
C SER A 12 -10.35 -7.54 30.29
N LEU A 13 -9.47 -8.34 30.90
CA LEU A 13 -8.12 -8.58 30.40
C LEU A 13 -8.05 -9.35 29.06
N PRO A 14 -8.79 -10.48 28.86
CA PRO A 14 -8.79 -11.16 27.57
C PRO A 14 -9.48 -10.32 26.47
N LEU A 15 -10.50 -9.53 26.83
CA LEU A 15 -11.19 -8.64 25.89
C LEU A 15 -10.27 -7.50 25.42
N LEU A 16 -9.42 -6.98 26.32
CA LEU A 16 -8.41 -5.97 26.01
C LEU A 16 -7.26 -6.56 25.15
N CYS A 17 -6.84 -7.79 25.41
CA CYS A 17 -5.85 -8.47 24.56
C CYS A 17 -6.40 -8.73 23.15
N LEU A 18 -7.70 -9.05 23.02
CA LEU A 18 -8.34 -9.26 21.72
C LEU A 18 -8.40 -7.97 20.89
N THR A 19 -8.67 -6.81 21.50
CA THR A 19 -8.70 -5.53 20.78
C THR A 19 -7.32 -5.07 20.32
N LEU A 20 -6.26 -5.37 21.09
CA LEU A 20 -4.87 -5.05 20.71
C LEU A 20 -4.39 -5.81 19.46
N VAL A 21 -4.83 -7.06 19.25
CA VAL A 21 -4.47 -7.86 18.06
C VAL A 21 -5.09 -7.28 16.77
N PHE A 22 -6.27 -6.66 16.85
CA PHE A 22 -6.94 -6.09 15.67
C PHE A 22 -6.29 -4.78 15.17
N CYS A 23 -5.53 -4.06 15.99
CA CYS A 23 -4.91 -2.80 15.60
C CYS A 23 -3.66 -2.96 14.71
N MET A 24 -3.05 -4.15 14.62
CA MET A 24 -1.82 -4.35 13.85
C MET A 24 -2.03 -4.58 12.34
N GLY A 25 -3.27 -4.65 11.85
CA GLY A 25 -3.57 -5.03 10.47
C GLY A 25 -3.72 -3.87 9.47
N CYS A 26 -3.72 -2.62 9.91
CA CYS A 26 -4.01 -1.48 9.03
C CYS A 26 -2.70 -0.82 8.54
N GLU A 27 -2.11 -1.36 7.48
CA GLU A 27 -1.01 -0.70 6.78
C GLU A 27 -1.56 0.57 6.09
N SER A 28 -1.21 1.76 6.63
CA SER A 28 -1.75 3.04 6.14
C SER A 28 -1.22 3.38 4.75
N LYS A 29 -2.14 3.60 3.81
CA LYS A 29 -1.84 4.03 2.44
C LYS A 29 -1.24 5.43 2.38
N ASP A 30 -1.51 6.29 3.37
CA ASP A 30 -1.06 7.68 3.39
C ASP A 30 0.47 7.80 3.38
N ARG A 31 1.16 6.80 3.94
CA ARG A 31 2.64 6.75 3.91
C ARG A 31 3.21 6.65 2.50
N VAL A 32 2.53 5.94 1.61
CA VAL A 32 3.01 5.62 0.26
C VAL A 32 2.34 6.49 -0.80
N ALA A 33 1.22 7.12 -0.48
CA ALA A 33 0.56 8.06 -1.38
C ALA A 33 1.49 9.20 -1.84
N GLY A 34 1.30 9.62 -3.09
CA GLY A 34 2.10 10.66 -3.74
C GLY A 34 2.35 10.37 -5.21
N THR A 35 3.09 11.28 -5.83
CA THR A 35 3.54 11.17 -7.23
C THR A 35 4.98 10.69 -7.26
N TYR A 36 5.27 9.76 -8.14
CA TYR A 36 6.60 9.22 -8.35
C TYR A 36 6.98 9.29 -9.83
N ILE A 37 8.27 9.45 -10.10
CA ILE A 37 8.81 9.61 -11.45
C ILE A 37 9.94 8.60 -11.66
N ALA A 38 9.93 7.95 -12.82
CA ALA A 38 11.00 7.09 -13.31
C ALA A 38 11.38 7.46 -14.74
N GLN A 39 12.59 7.10 -15.16
CA GLN A 39 12.98 7.14 -16.57
C GLN A 39 12.76 5.78 -17.21
N GLY A 40 11.76 5.70 -18.10
CA GLY A 40 11.48 4.55 -18.94
C GLY A 40 12.27 4.59 -20.25
N ARG A 41 12.02 3.61 -21.12
CA ARG A 41 12.68 3.55 -22.45
C ARG A 41 12.23 4.65 -23.40
N SER A 42 10.95 5.02 -23.33
CA SER A 42 10.29 6.01 -24.18
C SER A 42 10.27 7.41 -23.56
N GLY A 43 10.93 7.61 -22.43
CA GLY A 43 10.98 8.87 -21.70
C GLY A 43 10.47 8.73 -20.27
N GLU A 44 10.07 9.86 -19.70
CA GLU A 44 9.60 9.95 -18.33
C GLU A 44 8.28 9.19 -18.14
N VAL A 45 8.20 8.46 -17.03
CA VAL A 45 7.01 7.72 -16.59
C VAL A 45 6.63 8.22 -15.21
N GLN A 46 5.37 8.62 -15.06
CA GLN A 46 4.82 9.07 -13.79
C GLN A 46 3.86 8.03 -13.21
N LEU A 47 3.98 7.79 -11.91
CA LEU A 47 3.13 6.91 -11.12
C LEU A 47 2.48 7.74 -10.00
N GLU A 48 1.17 7.94 -10.07
CA GLU A 48 0.39 8.58 -9.02
C GLU A 48 -0.30 7.52 -8.15
N LEU A 49 -0.10 7.60 -6.84
CA LEU A 49 -0.73 6.73 -5.85
C LEU A 49 -1.60 7.58 -4.91
N LYS A 50 -2.92 7.49 -5.03
CA LYS A 50 -3.88 8.20 -4.17
C LYS A 50 -4.15 7.39 -2.90
N SER A 51 -4.29 8.06 -1.75
CA SER A 51 -4.52 7.41 -0.44
C SER A 51 -5.79 6.56 -0.38
N ASN A 52 -6.77 6.81 -1.26
CA ASN A 52 -7.97 5.99 -1.39
C ASN A 52 -7.74 4.62 -2.08
N GLY A 53 -6.53 4.33 -2.57
CA GLY A 53 -6.20 3.09 -3.27
C GLY A 53 -6.40 3.14 -4.79
N SER A 54 -6.73 4.29 -5.36
CA SER A 54 -6.67 4.50 -6.81
C SER A 54 -5.29 5.00 -7.22
N GLY A 55 -4.87 4.71 -8.45
CA GLY A 55 -3.64 5.25 -9.01
C GLY A 55 -3.71 5.46 -10.51
N LEU A 56 -2.70 6.19 -11.02
CA LEU A 56 -2.57 6.56 -12.42
C LEU A 56 -1.14 6.31 -12.89
N TRP A 57 -1.00 5.64 -14.02
CA TRP A 57 0.26 5.44 -14.72
C TRP A 57 0.26 6.31 -15.96
N ILE A 58 1.23 7.20 -16.09
CA ILE A 58 1.30 8.18 -17.17
C ILE A 58 2.59 7.96 -17.93
N THR A 59 2.51 7.84 -19.25
CA THR A 59 3.67 7.73 -20.14
C THR A 59 3.40 8.51 -21.42
N GLY A 60 4.11 9.63 -21.61
CA GLY A 60 3.80 10.55 -22.70
C GLY A 60 2.38 11.11 -22.56
N THR A 61 1.51 10.80 -23.53
CA THR A 61 0.09 11.20 -23.53
C THR A 61 -0.86 10.13 -23.01
N ASP A 62 -0.35 8.93 -22.71
CA ASP A 62 -1.17 7.80 -22.29
C ASP A 62 -1.34 7.79 -20.77
N GLU A 63 -2.59 7.72 -20.32
CA GLU A 63 -2.96 7.61 -18.92
C GLU A 63 -3.72 6.31 -18.64
N ILE A 64 -3.18 5.48 -17.75
CA ILE A 64 -3.75 4.18 -17.40
C ILE A 64 -4.09 4.19 -15.92
N SER A 65 -5.39 4.13 -15.61
CA SER A 65 -5.87 4.01 -14.23
C SER A 65 -5.79 2.57 -13.72
N PHE A 66 -5.47 2.43 -12.44
CA PHE A 66 -5.39 1.15 -11.74
C PHE A 66 -5.85 1.29 -10.28
N SER A 67 -6.05 0.15 -9.61
CA SER A 67 -6.21 0.11 -8.16
C SER A 67 -4.96 -0.46 -7.51
N TRP A 68 -4.67 -0.05 -6.28
CA TRP A 68 -3.50 -0.51 -5.56
C TRP A 68 -3.75 -0.69 -4.06
N HIS A 69 -2.93 -1.53 -3.46
CA HIS A 69 -2.92 -1.77 -2.02
C HIS A 69 -1.52 -2.16 -1.55
N LEU A 70 -1.32 -2.06 -0.23
CA LEU A 70 -0.14 -2.60 0.42
C LEU A 70 -0.45 -3.99 0.94
N LYS A 71 0.51 -4.91 0.81
CA LYS A 71 0.43 -6.22 1.42
C LYS A 71 1.81 -6.70 1.80
N ALA A 72 2.05 -6.85 3.09
CA ALA A 72 3.33 -7.28 3.65
C ALA A 72 4.50 -6.37 3.21
N GLY A 73 4.28 -5.06 3.15
CA GLY A 73 5.29 -4.07 2.74
C GLY A 73 5.49 -3.94 1.22
N ASP A 74 4.79 -4.74 0.41
CA ASP A 74 4.83 -4.64 -1.04
C ASP A 74 3.68 -3.77 -1.56
N LEU A 75 3.97 -2.95 -2.57
CA LEU A 75 2.97 -2.29 -3.39
C LEU A 75 2.39 -3.31 -4.38
N ARG A 76 1.08 -3.49 -4.40
CA ARG A 76 0.39 -4.32 -5.38
C ARG A 76 -0.52 -3.48 -6.24
N ILE A 77 -0.25 -3.43 -7.53
CA ILE A 77 -1.01 -2.72 -8.54
C ILE A 77 -1.86 -3.74 -9.30
N ASN A 78 -3.18 -3.60 -9.24
CA ASN A 78 -4.11 -4.41 -10.01
C ASN A 78 -4.43 -3.69 -11.32
N THR A 79 -4.07 -4.31 -12.44
CA THR A 79 -4.38 -3.79 -13.77
C THR A 79 -5.85 -4.06 -14.11
N LYS A 80 -6.42 -3.26 -15.01
CA LYS A 80 -7.80 -3.47 -15.49
C LYS A 80 -7.99 -4.82 -16.17
N GLU A 81 -6.92 -5.36 -16.76
CA GLU A 81 -6.92 -6.67 -17.44
C GLU A 81 -6.82 -7.86 -16.47
N GLY A 82 -6.77 -7.61 -15.15
CA GLY A 82 -6.75 -8.66 -14.13
C GLY A 82 -5.36 -9.16 -13.72
N GLY A 83 -4.30 -8.52 -14.18
CA GLY A 83 -2.92 -8.78 -13.74
C GLY A 83 -2.59 -8.05 -12.44
N VAL A 84 -1.61 -8.57 -11.70
CA VAL A 84 -1.05 -7.91 -10.52
C VAL A 84 0.43 -7.64 -10.74
N ILE A 85 0.80 -6.37 -10.72
CA ILE A 85 2.20 -5.92 -10.73
C ILE A 85 2.62 -5.68 -9.28
N VAL A 86 3.79 -6.21 -8.90
CA VAL A 86 4.33 -6.09 -7.54
C VAL A 86 5.50 -5.11 -7.56
N GLY A 87 5.43 -4.08 -6.72
CA GLY A 87 6.48 -3.12 -6.47
C GLY A 87 7.07 -3.26 -5.06
N LYS A 88 8.37 -3.07 -4.92
CA LYS A 88 9.09 -3.03 -3.64
C LYS A 88 9.31 -1.59 -3.21
N ILE A 89 8.82 -1.25 -2.02
CA ILE A 89 9.02 0.09 -1.43
C ILE A 89 10.40 0.12 -0.75
N GLN A 90 11.20 1.14 -1.07
CA GLN A 90 12.56 1.34 -0.58
C GLN A 90 12.72 2.82 -0.19
N GLY A 91 12.35 3.17 1.05
CA GLY A 91 12.31 4.55 1.51
C GLY A 91 11.32 5.38 0.68
N ASP A 92 11.82 6.42 0.03
CA ASP A 92 11.04 7.30 -0.86
C ASP A 92 11.07 6.84 -2.33
N SER A 93 11.45 5.59 -2.59
CA SER A 93 11.47 5.01 -3.92
C SER A 93 10.65 3.73 -4.01
N ILE A 94 10.17 3.42 -5.20
CA ILE A 94 9.39 2.23 -5.50
C ILE A 94 10.04 1.55 -6.71
N ARG A 95 10.52 0.33 -6.50
CA ARG A 95 11.06 -0.51 -7.56
C ARG A 95 9.94 -1.38 -8.13
N ILE A 96 9.70 -1.32 -9.43
CA ILE A 96 8.66 -2.11 -10.10
C ILE A 96 9.29 -2.94 -11.22
N ASP A 97 9.06 -4.24 -11.18
CA ASP A 97 9.43 -5.16 -12.24
C ASP A 97 8.25 -5.34 -13.20
N LEU A 98 8.41 -4.84 -14.42
CA LEU A 98 7.40 -4.98 -15.47
C LEU A 98 7.65 -6.26 -16.28
N PRO A 99 6.62 -7.09 -16.52
CA PRO A 99 6.74 -8.27 -17.38
C PRO A 99 7.28 -7.91 -18.77
N GLY A 100 8.33 -8.61 -19.22
CA GLY A 100 8.93 -8.39 -20.54
C GLY A 100 9.78 -7.11 -20.68
N GLN A 101 9.96 -6.34 -19.60
CA GLN A 101 10.76 -5.11 -19.59
C GLN A 101 11.85 -5.14 -18.51
N ARG A 102 12.65 -4.07 -18.46
CA ARG A 102 13.67 -3.84 -17.43
C ARG A 102 13.01 -3.16 -16.23
N GLU A 103 13.54 -3.43 -15.04
CA GLU A 103 13.18 -2.79 -13.77
C GLU A 103 13.05 -1.27 -13.91
N LEU A 104 11.96 -0.69 -13.36
CA LEU A 104 11.77 0.75 -13.22
C LEU A 104 11.95 1.16 -11.75
N LEU A 105 12.81 2.15 -11.51
CA LEU A 105 12.99 2.75 -10.20
C LEU A 105 12.29 4.11 -10.16
N PHE A 106 11.14 4.14 -9.52
CA PHE A 106 10.36 5.34 -9.27
C PHE A 106 10.87 6.07 -8.04
N LYS A 107 11.17 7.36 -8.15
CA LYS A 107 11.51 8.23 -7.02
C LYS A 107 10.35 9.16 -6.75
N LYS A 108 10.07 9.41 -5.47
CA LYS A 108 9.03 10.37 -5.09
C LYS A 108 9.37 11.74 -5.68
N ALA A 109 8.39 12.35 -6.34
CA ALA A 109 8.52 13.71 -6.83
C ALA A 109 8.66 14.66 -5.62
N PRO A 110 9.43 15.76 -5.76
CA PRO A 110 9.61 16.75 -4.71
C PRO A 110 8.30 17.44 -4.30
#